data_AF-A0A932W6U7-F1
#
_entry.id   AF-A0A932W6U7-F1
#
_cell.length_a   1.000
_cell.length_b   1.000
_cell.length_c   1.000
_cell.angle_alpha   90.00
_cell.angle_beta   90.00
_cell.angle_gamma   90.00
#
_symmetry.space_group_name_H-M   'P 1'
#
loop_
_entity.id
_entity.type
_entity.pdbx_description
1 polymer ?
#
loop_
_entity_poly.entity_id
_entity_poly.type
_entity_poly.pdbx_seq_one_letter_code
_entity_poly.pdbx_strand_id
1 'polypeptide(L)'
;MKPEIVQNVAFGALLVGALSLVASMLALRSAARARRALQALAAPGGGTALLDAAVRHELRHGLRRVSLVRYDALADMGGRMSFSVALLDDDANGVVISAINGRTESRCYGKLVSAGATAQELSPEEKDAITRALAPR
;
A
#
# COMPACT_ATOMS: atom_id res chain seq x y z
N MET A 1 68.51 16.04 38.89
CA MET A 1 67.07 15.92 39.20
C MET A 1 66.80 14.50 39.67
N LYS A 2 66.03 14.28 40.74
CA LYS A 2 65.79 12.91 41.25
C LYS A 2 65.00 12.09 40.22
N PRO A 3 65.39 10.84 39.91
CA PRO A 3 64.77 10.03 38.86
C PRO A 3 63.26 9.83 39.06
N GLU A 4 62.79 9.78 40.31
CA GLU A 4 61.38 9.66 40.68
C GLU A 4 60.50 10.81 40.17
N ILE A 5 61.05 12.04 40.06
CA ILE A 5 60.29 13.21 39.58
C ILE A 5 60.04 13.09 38.07
N VAL A 6 61.04 12.63 37.31
CA VAL A 6 60.92 12.42 35.86
C VAL A 6 59.90 11.33 35.55
N GLN A 7 59.91 10.25 36.33
CA GLN A 7 58.97 9.13 36.18
C GLN A 7 57.52 9.54 36.50
N ASN A 8 57.30 10.33 37.56
CA ASN A 8 55.96 10.82 37.92
C ASN A 8 55.40 11.81 36.89
N VAL A 9 56.24 12.68 36.33
CA VAL A 9 55.84 13.60 35.25
C VAL A 9 55.50 12.84 33.98
N ALA A 10 56.29 11.83 33.60
CA ALA A 10 56.02 10.98 32.45
C ALA A 10 54.71 10.19 32.61
N PHE A 11 54.46 9.63 33.79
CA PHE A 11 53.23 8.91 34.10
C PHE A 11 51.99 9.83 34.06
N GLY A 12 52.10 11.03 34.63
CA GLY A 12 51.04 12.04 34.59
C GLY A 12 50.69 12.48 33.15
N ALA A 13 51.68 12.69 32.30
CA ALA A 13 51.46 13.03 30.90
C ALA A 13 50.74 11.90 30.13
N LEU A 14 51.07 10.65 30.41
CA LEU A 14 50.44 9.47 29.78
C LEU A 14 48.98 9.30 30.22
N LEU A 15 48.68 9.56 31.49
CA LEU A 15 47.30 9.54 32.01
C LEU A 15 46.42 10.63 31.39
N VAL A 16 46.93 11.87 31.28
CA VAL A 16 46.20 12.97 30.63
C VAL A 16 45.94 12.63 29.16
N GLY A 17 46.95 12.10 28.46
CA GLY A 17 46.80 11.65 27.07
C GLY A 17 45.73 10.57 26.91
N ALA A 18 45.71 9.56 27.78
CA ALA A 18 44.71 8.49 27.75
C ALA A 18 43.29 9.03 28.00
N LEU A 19 43.11 9.95 28.95
CA LEU A 19 41.81 10.58 29.25
C LEU A 19 41.31 11.42 28.07
N SER A 20 42.17 12.21 27.43
CA SER A 20 41.82 12.98 26.23
C SER A 20 41.40 12.08 25.07
N LEU A 21 42.05 10.92 24.92
CA LEU A 21 41.75 9.95 23.85
C LEU A 21 40.38 9.28 24.07
N VAL A 22 40.05 8.92 25.31
CA VAL A 22 38.73 8.38 25.69
C VAL A 22 37.62 9.41 25.50
N ALA A 23 37.84 10.66 25.94
CA ALA A 23 36.87 11.75 25.76
C ALA A 23 36.60 12.02 24.27
N SER A 24 37.67 12.06 23.46
CA SER A 24 37.58 12.21 22.00
C SER A 24 36.83 11.03 21.35
N MET A 25 37.11 9.80 21.77
CA MET A 25 36.41 8.61 21.28
C MET A 25 34.91 8.63 21.62
N LEU A 26 34.54 9.06 22.83
CA LEU A 26 33.14 9.20 23.24
C LEU A 26 32.42 10.31 22.45
N ALA A 27 33.07 11.45 22.24
CA ALA A 27 32.55 12.54 21.42
C ALA A 27 32.37 12.12 19.95
N LEU A 28 33.32 11.39 19.37
CA LEU A 28 33.19 10.85 18.02
C LEU A 28 32.06 9.82 17.92
N ARG A 29 31.88 8.97 18.94
CA ARG A 29 30.78 8.00 18.98
C ARG A 29 29.41 8.67 19.14
N SER A 30 29.28 9.70 19.97
CA SER A 30 28.01 10.43 20.15
C SER A 30 27.66 11.22 18.89
N ALA A 31 28.63 11.88 18.27
CA ALA A 31 28.46 12.59 17.01
C ALA A 31 28.10 11.65 15.85
N ALA A 32 28.75 10.48 15.74
CA ALA A 32 28.41 9.47 14.73
C ALA A 32 26.99 8.92 14.90
N ARG A 33 26.54 8.73 16.16
CA ARG A 33 25.18 8.25 16.45
C ARG A 33 24.12 9.30 16.13
N ALA A 34 24.36 10.56 16.51
CA ALA A 34 23.49 11.69 16.16
C ALA A 34 23.40 11.90 14.65
N ARG A 35 24.53 11.80 13.93
CA ARG A 35 24.57 11.93 12.47
C ARG A 35 23.81 10.81 11.77
N ARG A 36 23.87 9.56 12.26
CA ARG A 36 23.06 8.44 11.73
C ARG A 36 21.57 8.63 11.98
N ALA A 37 21.17 9.11 13.16
CA ALA A 37 19.77 9.41 13.46
C ALA A 37 19.22 10.54 12.58
N LEU A 38 19.99 11.62 12.40
CA LEU A 38 19.66 12.71 11.47
C LEU A 38 19.62 12.23 10.01
N GLN A 39 20.53 11.36 9.59
CA GLN A 39 20.51 10.78 8.24
C GLN A 39 19.31 9.86 8.01
N ALA A 40 18.84 9.13 9.03
CA ALA A 40 17.63 8.31 8.94
C ALA A 40 16.36 9.18 8.84
N LEU A 41 16.33 10.32 9.53
CA LEU A 41 15.23 11.30 9.44
C LEU A 41 15.26 12.12 8.15
N ALA A 42 16.46 12.44 7.64
CA ALA A 42 16.70 13.16 6.40
C ALA A 42 16.76 12.24 5.16
N ALA A 43 16.59 10.93 5.34
CA ALA A 43 16.49 10.00 4.23
C ALA A 43 15.28 10.41 3.38
N PRO A 44 15.46 10.66 2.07
CA PRO A 44 14.37 11.03 1.18
C PRO A 44 13.36 9.87 1.19
N GLY A 45 12.19 10.09 1.77
CA GLY A 45 11.19 9.04 1.95
C GLY A 45 10.62 8.88 3.35
N GLY A 46 11.25 9.37 4.42
CA GLY A 46 10.80 9.05 5.79
C GLY A 46 9.35 9.44 6.09
N GLY A 47 8.95 10.67 5.73
CA GLY A 47 7.57 11.16 5.90
C GLY A 47 6.64 10.75 4.76
N THR A 48 7.17 10.58 3.54
CA THR A 48 6.36 10.18 2.38
C THR A 48 6.10 8.69 2.33
N ALA A 49 6.93 7.84 2.92
CA ALA A 49 6.76 6.39 2.92
C ALA A 49 5.58 5.94 3.78
N LEU A 50 5.34 6.59 4.93
CA LEU A 50 4.16 6.31 5.75
C LEU A 50 2.88 6.78 5.04
N LEU A 51 2.90 7.97 4.45
CA LEU A 51 1.79 8.48 3.65
C LEU A 51 1.52 7.61 2.43
N ASP A 52 2.57 7.19 1.73
CA ASP A 52 2.51 6.33 0.57
C ASP A 52 2.03 4.92 0.92
N ALA A 53 2.45 4.36 2.06
CA ALA A 53 1.91 3.10 2.57
C ALA A 53 0.41 3.21 2.90
N ALA A 54 -0.01 4.29 3.55
CA ALA A 54 -1.42 4.55 3.86
C ALA A 54 -2.25 4.74 2.57
N VAL A 55 -1.75 5.54 1.62
CA VAL A 55 -2.39 5.73 0.32
C VAL A 55 -2.48 4.42 -0.44
N ARG A 56 -1.41 3.61 -0.50
CA ARG A 56 -1.44 2.28 -1.13
C ARG A 56 -2.44 1.35 -0.45
N HIS A 57 -2.59 1.41 0.87
CA HIS A 57 -3.56 0.63 1.62
C HIS A 57 -5.00 0.99 1.25
N GLU A 58 -5.34 2.29 1.23
CA GLU A 58 -6.66 2.76 0.80
C GLU A 58 -6.91 2.45 -0.68
N LEU A 59 -5.89 2.61 -1.52
CA LEU A 59 -5.97 2.32 -2.94
C LEU A 59 -6.25 0.83 -3.21
N ARG A 60 -5.75 -0.12 -2.40
CA ARG A 60 -5.98 -1.56 -2.62
C ARG A 60 -7.45 -1.94 -2.68
N HIS A 61 -8.29 -1.29 -1.87
CA HIS A 61 -9.73 -1.57 -1.79
C HIS A 61 -10.57 -0.69 -2.73
N GLY A 62 -9.93 0.18 -3.52
CA GLY A 62 -10.62 1.03 -4.48
C GLY A 62 -11.16 0.21 -5.65
N LEU A 63 -12.44 0.36 -5.97
CA LEU A 63 -13.10 -0.28 -7.12
C LEU A 63 -12.57 0.30 -8.44
N ARG A 64 -11.55 -0.34 -8.99
CA ARG A 64 -10.78 0.15 -10.15
C ARG A 64 -10.86 -0.76 -11.35
N ARG A 65 -11.41 -1.96 -11.19
CA ARG A 65 -11.70 -2.93 -12.24
C ARG A 65 -13.19 -2.89 -12.54
N VAL A 66 -13.53 -2.16 -13.60
CA VAL A 66 -14.91 -1.85 -13.95
C VAL A 66 -15.20 -2.28 -15.38
N SER A 67 -16.34 -2.93 -15.59
CA SER A 67 -16.85 -3.23 -16.93
C SER A 67 -18.38 -3.17 -16.96
N LEU A 68 -18.94 -2.91 -18.14
CA LEU A 68 -20.37 -2.87 -18.40
C LEU A 68 -20.70 -3.76 -19.60
N VAL A 69 -21.67 -4.66 -19.43
CA VAL A 69 -22.25 -5.47 -20.49
C VAL A 69 -23.71 -5.09 -20.64
N ARG A 70 -24.11 -4.69 -21.84
CA ARG A 70 -25.50 -4.35 -22.19
C ARG A 70 -26.14 -5.48 -23.00
N TYR A 71 -27.42 -5.74 -22.80
CA TYR A 71 -28.10 -6.85 -23.46
C TYR A 71 -29.62 -6.67 -23.45
N ASP A 72 -30.30 -7.49 -24.23
CA ASP A 72 -31.75 -7.61 -24.25
C ASP A 72 -32.13 -8.86 -23.43
N ALA A 73 -32.57 -8.63 -22.19
CA ALA A 73 -32.89 -9.70 -21.23
C ALA A 73 -34.27 -10.34 -21.48
N LEU A 74 -35.15 -9.62 -22.18
CA LEU A 74 -36.53 -10.01 -22.48
C LEU A 74 -36.75 -9.94 -23.99
N ALA A 75 -37.42 -10.95 -24.55
CA ALA A 75 -37.51 -11.16 -26.00
C ALA A 75 -38.25 -10.05 -26.77
N ASP A 76 -39.13 -9.31 -26.09
CA ASP A 76 -39.93 -8.20 -26.63
C ASP A 76 -39.25 -6.84 -26.45
N MET A 77 -38.07 -6.82 -25.82
CA MET A 77 -37.25 -5.63 -25.62
C MET A 77 -36.11 -5.59 -26.64
N GLY A 78 -35.90 -4.43 -27.24
CA GLY A 78 -34.76 -4.16 -28.11
C GLY A 78 -33.97 -2.95 -27.63
N GLY A 79 -32.76 -2.78 -28.17
CA GLY A 79 -31.91 -1.63 -27.87
C GLY A 79 -30.93 -1.84 -26.72
N ARG A 80 -30.77 -3.08 -26.24
CA ARG A 80 -29.83 -3.48 -25.18
C ARG A 80 -30.00 -2.62 -23.94
N MET A 81 -31.23 -2.53 -23.47
CA MET A 81 -31.63 -1.65 -22.36
C MET A 81 -31.35 -2.26 -20.99
N SER A 82 -31.14 -3.58 -20.90
CA SER A 82 -30.68 -4.26 -19.69
C SER A 82 -29.16 -4.24 -19.61
N PHE A 83 -28.61 -4.37 -18.40
CA PHE A 83 -27.16 -4.36 -18.21
C PHE A 83 -26.69 -5.14 -16.98
N SER A 84 -25.43 -5.56 -17.02
CA SER A 84 -24.66 -6.04 -15.88
C SER A 84 -23.37 -5.24 -15.78
N VAL A 85 -23.07 -4.72 -14.59
CA VAL A 85 -21.85 -3.97 -14.29
C VAL A 85 -21.07 -4.68 -13.20
N ALA A 86 -19.80 -4.96 -13.46
CA ALA A 86 -18.87 -5.46 -12.45
C ALA A 86 -18.06 -4.29 -11.90
N LEU A 87 -18.05 -4.13 -10.58
CA LEU A 87 -17.27 -3.13 -9.85
C LEU A 87 -16.37 -3.89 -8.87
N LEU A 88 -15.10 -4.05 -9.24
CA LEU A 88 -14.14 -4.88 -8.50
C LEU A 88 -12.88 -4.08 -8.12
N ASP A 89 -12.25 -4.46 -7.02
CA ASP A 89 -10.91 -4.02 -6.63
C ASP A 89 -9.81 -4.85 -7.33
N ASP A 90 -8.54 -4.62 -6.95
CA ASP A 90 -7.40 -5.35 -7.52
C ASP A 90 -7.36 -6.82 -7.09
N ASP A 91 -7.95 -7.15 -5.94
CA ASP A 91 -8.04 -8.49 -5.37
C ASP A 91 -9.31 -9.24 -5.87
N ALA A 92 -9.98 -8.69 -6.88
CA ALA A 92 -11.20 -9.22 -7.49
C ALA A 92 -12.39 -9.35 -6.52
N ASN A 93 -12.41 -8.51 -5.48
CA ASN A 93 -13.55 -8.38 -4.57
C ASN A 93 -14.44 -7.20 -5.00
N GLY A 94 -15.73 -7.32 -4.74
CA GLY A 94 -16.67 -6.24 -4.98
C GLY A 94 -18.07 -6.76 -5.26
N VAL A 95 -18.72 -6.21 -6.28
CA VAL A 95 -20.11 -6.51 -6.61
C VAL A 95 -20.33 -6.54 -8.12
N VAL A 96 -21.20 -7.44 -8.56
CA VAL A 96 -21.84 -7.35 -9.88
C VAL A 96 -23.30 -6.93 -9.69
N ILE A 97 -23.72 -5.90 -10.40
CA ILE A 97 -25.08 -5.36 -10.36
C ILE A 97 -25.71 -5.57 -11.73
N SER A 98 -26.90 -6.16 -11.76
CA SER A 98 -27.66 -6.41 -12.97
C SER A 98 -29.00 -5.69 -12.93
N ALA A 99 -29.33 -4.95 -13.98
CA ALA A 99 -30.64 -4.35 -14.17
C ALA A 99 -31.33 -4.99 -15.39
N ILE A 100 -32.44 -5.67 -15.13
CA ILE A 100 -33.31 -6.25 -16.14
C ILE A 100 -34.47 -5.29 -16.35
N ASN A 101 -34.49 -4.65 -17.52
CA ASN A 101 -35.43 -3.59 -17.85
C ASN A 101 -36.47 -4.13 -18.84
N GLY A 102 -37.75 -4.07 -18.45
CA GLY A 102 -38.90 -4.32 -19.29
C GLY A 102 -39.64 -3.03 -19.65
N ARG A 103 -40.77 -3.15 -20.35
CA ARG A 103 -41.56 -2.00 -20.81
C ARG A 103 -42.29 -1.27 -19.66
N THR A 104 -42.70 -2.01 -18.63
CA THR A 104 -43.50 -1.49 -17.52
C THR A 104 -42.76 -1.49 -16.19
N GLU A 105 -41.69 -2.27 -16.06
CA GLU A 105 -40.96 -2.43 -14.81
C GLU A 105 -39.46 -2.67 -15.04
N SER A 106 -38.68 -2.50 -13.98
CA SER A 106 -37.25 -2.78 -13.97
C SER A 106 -36.88 -3.48 -12.66
N ARG A 107 -36.06 -4.52 -12.75
CA ARG A 107 -35.57 -5.27 -11.59
C ARG A 107 -34.06 -5.13 -11.50
N CYS A 108 -33.56 -4.87 -10.30
CA CYS A 108 -32.14 -4.75 -10.02
C CYS A 108 -31.71 -5.84 -9.05
N TYR A 109 -30.58 -6.48 -9.34
CA TYR A 109 -29.98 -7.54 -8.54
C TYR A 109 -28.53 -7.17 -8.24
N GLY A 110 -28.07 -7.51 -7.04
CA GLY A 110 -26.67 -7.36 -6.64
C GLY A 110 -26.13 -8.68 -6.12
N LYS A 111 -24.98 -9.10 -6.62
CA LYS A 111 -24.27 -10.29 -6.15
C LYS A 111 -22.87 -9.89 -5.72
N LEU A 112 -22.51 -10.28 -4.50
CA LEU A 112 -21.15 -10.07 -3.97
C LEU A 112 -20.17 -10.98 -4.73
N VAL A 113 -19.03 -10.42 -5.07
CA VAL A 113 -17.90 -11.12 -5.69
C VAL A 113 -16.76 -11.14 -4.67
N SER A 114 -16.26 -12.33 -4.37
CA SER A 114 -15.10 -12.54 -3.49
C SER A 114 -14.05 -13.30 -4.27
N ALA A 115 -12.86 -12.70 -4.43
CA ALA A 115 -11.76 -13.25 -5.21
C ALA A 115 -12.19 -13.78 -6.60
N GLY A 116 -13.06 -13.04 -7.29
CA GLY A 116 -13.59 -13.40 -8.62
C GLY A 116 -14.70 -14.47 -8.65
N ALA A 117 -15.13 -14.98 -7.49
CA ALA A 117 -16.19 -15.99 -7.40
C ALA A 117 -17.44 -15.46 -6.66
N THR A 118 -18.59 -16.12 -6.88
CA THR A 118 -19.87 -15.77 -6.24
C THR A 118 -20.55 -17.01 -5.65
N ALA A 119 -21.25 -16.84 -4.53
CA ALA A 119 -22.03 -17.92 -3.92
C ALA A 119 -23.30 -18.26 -4.71
N GLN A 120 -23.86 -17.28 -5.41
CA GLN A 120 -25.05 -17.41 -6.25
C GLN A 120 -24.62 -17.67 -7.69
N GLU A 121 -25.45 -18.42 -8.42
CA GLU A 121 -25.22 -18.66 -9.84
C GLU A 121 -25.28 -17.35 -10.64
N LEU A 122 -24.30 -17.14 -11.51
CA LEU A 122 -24.19 -15.95 -12.37
C LEU A 122 -24.85 -16.20 -13.72
N SER A 123 -25.54 -15.18 -14.23
CA SER A 123 -25.98 -15.16 -15.63
C SER A 123 -24.76 -15.11 -16.58
N PRO A 124 -24.94 -15.46 -17.86
CA PRO A 124 -23.87 -15.30 -18.86
C PRO A 124 -23.31 -13.87 -18.92
N GLU A 125 -24.18 -12.86 -18.83
CA GLU A 125 -23.82 -11.44 -18.91
C GLU A 125 -23.08 -10.96 -17.66
N GLU A 126 -23.45 -11.46 -16.48
CA GLU A 126 -22.73 -11.20 -15.24
C GLU A 126 -21.33 -11.82 -15.27
N LYS A 127 -21.20 -13.05 -15.76
CA LYS A 127 -19.90 -13.73 -15.95
C LYS A 127 -19.03 -12.95 -16.93
N ASP A 128 -19.61 -12.48 -18.04
CA ASP A 128 -18.91 -11.69 -19.04
C ASP A 128 -18.45 -10.34 -18.46
N ALA A 129 -19.29 -9.65 -17.67
CA ALA A 129 -18.92 -8.42 -16.99
C ALA A 129 -17.73 -8.63 -16.04
N ILE A 130 -17.78 -9.66 -15.19
CA ILE A 130 -16.67 -9.97 -14.27
C ILE A 130 -15.40 -10.28 -15.07
N THR A 131 -15.51 -11.12 -16.11
CA THR A 131 -14.36 -11.51 -16.94
C THR A 131 -13.70 -10.29 -17.61
N ARG A 132 -14.49 -9.37 -18.18
CA ARG A 132 -13.99 -8.15 -18.80
C ARG A 132 -13.36 -7.19 -17.79
N ALA A 133 -13.90 -7.09 -16.57
CA ALA A 133 -13.33 -6.26 -15.52
C ALA A 133 -11.97 -6.79 -15.05
N LEU A 134 -11.80 -8.12 -15.03
CA LEU A 134 -10.55 -8.78 -14.63
C LEU A 134 -9.53 -8.91 -15.76
N ALA A 135 -9.88 -8.61 -17.01
CA ALA A 135 -8.94 -8.62 -18.12
C ALA A 135 -7.75 -7.66 -17.86
N PRO A 136 -6.54 -7.99 -18.35
CA PRO A 136 -5.40 -7.08 -18.32
C PRO A 136 -5.72 -5.79 -19.10
N ARG A 137 -5.27 -4.65 -18.58
CA ARG A 137 -5.37 -3.34 -19.26
C ARG A 137 -4.12 -3.06 -20.08
#